data_AF-A0A3M5UKI3-F1
#
_entry.id   AF-A0A3M5UKI3-F1
#
_cell.length_a   1.000
_cell.length_b   1.000
_cell.length_c   1.000
_cell.angle_alpha   90.00
_cell.angle_beta   90.00
_cell.angle_gamma   90.00
#
_symmetry.space_group_name_H-M   'P 1'
#
loop_
_entity.id
_entity.type
_entity.pdbx_description
1 polymer ?
#
loop_
_entity_poly.entity_id
_entity_poly.type
_entity_poly.pdbx_seq_one_letter_code
_entity_poly.pdbx_strand_id
1 'polypeptide(L)'
;MSFMKKVLRVLAAAVALSSLSSIVSAEDVKIGFLVKQAEEPWFQTEWAFAEKAAQDKGFKLIKIAVPDGEKTLSAIDSLAANGAKGFVICP
;
A
#
# COMPACT_ATOMS: atom_id res chain seq x y z
N MET A 1 21.83 49.69 10.39
CA MET A 1 21.67 48.40 11.12
C MET A 1 20.25 47.81 11.09
N SER A 2 19.19 48.55 10.73
CA SER A 2 17.80 48.06 10.70
C SER A 2 17.44 47.24 9.45
N PHE A 3 18.02 47.57 8.30
CA PHE A 3 17.74 46.91 7.01
C PHE A 3 18.22 45.45 6.97
N MET A 4 19.43 45.16 7.47
CA MET A 4 19.99 43.81 7.57
C MET A 4 19.14 42.87 8.44
N LYS A 5 18.54 43.40 9.52
CA LYS A 5 17.66 42.65 10.42
C LYS A 5 16.31 42.31 9.79
N LYS A 6 15.81 43.14 8.87
CA LYS A 6 14.57 42.87 8.11
C LYS A 6 14.81 41.81 7.04
N VAL A 7 15.91 41.90 6.30
CA VAL A 7 16.31 40.89 5.30
C VAL A 7 16.52 39.53 5.95
N LEU A 8 17.20 39.47 7.10
CA LEU A 8 17.44 38.23 7.84
C LEU A 8 16.14 37.57 8.35
N ARG A 9 15.14 38.37 8.75
CA ARG A 9 13.81 37.87 9.16
C ARG A 9 12.98 37.32 8.01
N VAL A 10 13.04 37.98 6.84
CA VAL A 10 12.34 37.51 5.63
C VAL A 10 12.95 36.21 5.12
N LEU A 11 14.29 36.08 5.16
CA LEU A 11 14.98 34.86 4.77
C LEU A 11 14.65 33.68 5.70
N ALA A 12 14.57 33.92 7.02
CA ALA A 12 14.18 32.90 7.99
C ALA A 12 12.72 32.43 7.80
N ALA A 13 11.81 33.34 7.44
CA ALA A 13 10.41 33.00 7.15
C ALA A 13 10.26 32.20 5.84
N ALA A 14 11.08 32.48 4.82
CA ALA A 14 11.06 31.74 3.56
C ALA A 14 11.56 30.29 3.72
N VAL A 15 12.60 30.07 4.53
CA VAL A 15 13.12 28.72 4.82
C VAL A 15 12.13 27.89 5.63
N ALA A 16 11.38 28.53 6.54
CA ALA A 16 10.36 27.86 7.35
C ALA A 16 9.11 27.43 6.55
N LEU A 17 8.80 28.09 5.43
CA LEU A 17 7.69 27.70 4.55
C LEU A 17 8.08 26.61 3.53
N SER A 18 9.36 26.49 3.17
CA SER A 18 9.84 25.47 2.23
C SER A 18 9.89 24.05 2.79
N SER A 19 9.86 23.87 4.12
CA SER A 19 9.96 22.55 4.77
C SER A 19 8.63 21.80 4.90
N LEU A 20 7.50 22.40 4.52
CA LEU A 20 6.16 21.81 4.65
C LEU A 20 5.64 21.11 3.38
N SER A 21 6.41 21.09 2.29
CA SER A 21 5.87 20.68 0.96
C SER A 21 5.81 19.18 0.69
N SER A 22 6.24 18.29 1.61
CA SER A 22 6.31 16.85 1.26
C SER A 22 6.08 15.91 2.45
N ILE A 23 4.91 15.99 3.09
CA ILE A 23 4.34 14.82 3.78
C ILE A 23 3.07 14.44 3.02
N VAL A 24 3.23 14.03 1.75
CA VAL A 24 2.24 13.14 1.15
C VAL A 24 2.55 11.77 1.72
N SER A 25 1.79 11.36 2.74
CA SER A 25 1.84 9.98 3.21
C SER A 25 1.41 9.12 2.04
N ALA A 26 2.34 8.36 1.44
CA ALA A 26 1.99 7.37 0.45
C ALA A 26 0.98 6.42 1.11
N GLU A 27 -0.26 6.39 0.62
CA GLU A 27 -1.23 5.40 1.09
C GLU A 27 -0.60 4.01 0.96
N ASP A 28 -0.58 3.24 2.05
CA ASP A 28 -0.11 1.87 2.04
C ASP A 28 -0.92 1.07 1.00
N VAL A 29 -0.33 0.81 -0.16
CA VAL A 29 -0.97 0.03 -1.24
C VAL A 29 -1.21 -1.38 -0.71
N LYS A 30 -2.48 -1.79 -0.64
CA LYS A 30 -2.89 -3.15 -0.24
C LYS A 30 -3.38 -3.91 -1.47
N ILE A 31 -2.90 -5.14 -1.65
CA ILE A 31 -3.28 -6.02 -2.76
C ILE A 31 -3.70 -7.39 -2.21
N GLY A 32 -4.87 -7.89 -2.59
CA GLY A 32 -5.33 -9.23 -2.23
C GLY A 32 -4.76 -10.31 -3.16
N PHE A 33 -4.53 -11.52 -2.65
CA PHE A 33 -4.24 -12.71 -3.46
C PHE A 33 -5.10 -13.88 -2.96
N LEU A 34 -6.10 -14.20 -3.77
CA LEU A 34 -7.11 -15.23 -3.55
C LEU A 34 -6.68 -16.56 -4.19
N VAL A 35 -6.74 -17.66 -3.43
CA VAL A 35 -6.45 -19.02 -3.92
C VAL A 35 -7.54 -20.00 -3.47
N LYS A 36 -7.88 -21.01 -4.28
CA LYS A 36 -8.99 -21.93 -3.92
C LYS A 36 -8.67 -22.97 -2.86
N GLN A 37 -7.43 -23.44 -2.76
CA GLN A 37 -7.05 -24.51 -1.83
C GLN A 37 -5.69 -24.18 -1.21
N ALA A 38 -5.69 -23.35 -0.17
CA ALA A 38 -4.43 -22.86 0.42
C ALA A 38 -3.50 -24.00 0.89
N GLU A 39 -4.01 -25.21 1.08
CA GLU A 39 -3.27 -26.40 1.47
C GLU A 39 -2.42 -27.00 0.34
N GLU A 40 -2.75 -26.74 -0.94
CA GLU A 40 -1.97 -27.31 -2.04
C GLU A 40 -0.59 -26.64 -2.15
N PRO A 41 0.48 -27.43 -2.35
CA PRO A 41 1.85 -26.90 -2.38
C PRO A 41 2.09 -25.80 -3.42
N TRP A 42 1.36 -25.85 -4.54
CA TRP A 42 1.51 -24.89 -5.60
C TRP A 42 0.94 -23.51 -5.22
N PHE A 43 -0.19 -23.45 -4.51
CA PHE A 43 -0.78 -22.19 -4.03
C PHE A 43 0.07 -21.54 -2.93
N GLN A 44 0.66 -22.34 -2.05
CA GLN A 44 1.65 -21.86 -1.06
C GLN A 44 2.85 -21.21 -1.75
N THR A 45 3.30 -21.83 -2.86
CA THR A 45 4.41 -21.32 -3.66
C THR A 45 4.06 -19.99 -4.33
N GLU A 46 2.85 -19.86 -4.90
CA GLU A 46 2.37 -18.59 -5.46
C GLU A 46 2.32 -17.47 -4.42
N TRP A 47 1.80 -17.76 -3.23
CA TRP A 47 1.79 -16.82 -2.12
C TRP A 47 3.20 -16.41 -1.68
N ALA A 48 4.14 -17.35 -1.61
CA ALA A 48 5.53 -17.04 -1.28
C ALA A 48 6.17 -16.09 -2.31
N PHE A 49 5.91 -16.30 -3.61
CA PHE A 49 6.40 -15.39 -4.65
C PHE A 49 5.72 -14.02 -4.61
N ALA A 50 4.42 -13.97 -4.33
CA ALA A 50 3.72 -12.71 -4.15
C ALA A 50 4.22 -11.94 -2.94
N GLU A 51 4.58 -12.63 -1.87
CA GLU A 51 5.12 -12.01 -0.65
C GLU A 51 6.52 -11.43 -0.90
N LYS A 52 7.35 -12.14 -1.69
CA LYS A 52 8.60 -11.58 -2.21
C LYS A 52 8.36 -10.33 -3.06
N ALA A 53 7.40 -10.37 -3.99
CA ALA A 53 7.05 -9.21 -4.81
C ALA A 53 6.54 -8.03 -3.97
N ALA A 54 5.76 -8.31 -2.91
CA ALA A 54 5.27 -7.30 -1.97
C ALA A 54 6.41 -6.58 -1.26
N GLN A 55 7.42 -7.33 -0.80
CA GLN A 55 8.63 -6.79 -0.18
C GLN A 55 9.44 -5.97 -1.19
N ASP A 56 9.68 -6.51 -2.38
CA ASP A 56 10.50 -5.87 -3.43
C ASP A 56 9.85 -4.59 -3.97
N LYS A 57 8.51 -4.49 -3.94
CA LYS A 57 7.75 -3.37 -4.52
C LYS A 57 7.10 -2.44 -3.49
N GLY A 58 7.20 -2.75 -2.20
CA GLY A 58 6.71 -1.89 -1.12
C GLY A 58 5.19 -1.82 -1.01
N PHE A 59 4.47 -2.92 -1.24
CA PHE A 59 3.02 -3.00 -1.00
C PHE A 59 2.69 -4.04 0.08
N LYS A 60 1.49 -3.97 0.65
CA LYS A 60 0.96 -4.94 1.62
C LYS A 60 0.17 -6.03 0.88
N LEU A 61 0.58 -7.27 1.05
CA LEU A 61 -0.13 -8.44 0.52
C LEU A 61 -1.19 -8.94 1.52
N ILE A 62 -2.39 -9.23 1.04
CA ILE A 62 -3.48 -9.87 1.80
C ILE A 62 -3.73 -11.25 1.19
N LYS A 63 -3.27 -12.31 1.86
CA LYS A 63 -3.46 -13.70 1.42
C LYS A 63 -4.83 -14.22 1.88
N ILE A 64 -5.68 -14.72 0.97
CA ILE A 64 -7.05 -15.15 1.28
C ILE A 64 -7.33 -16.52 0.64
N ALA A 65 -7.74 -17.51 1.43
CA ALA A 65 -8.27 -18.77 0.93
C ALA A 65 -9.75 -18.62 0.57
N VAL A 66 -10.13 -19.04 -0.64
CA VAL A 66 -11.50 -18.92 -1.18
C VAL A 66 -11.96 -20.25 -1.78
N PRO A 67 -12.54 -21.17 -0.98
CA PRO A 67 -12.81 -22.55 -1.42
C PRO A 67 -13.83 -22.68 -2.56
N ASP A 68 -14.60 -21.62 -2.83
CA ASP A 68 -15.64 -21.59 -3.85
C ASP A 68 -15.87 -20.16 -4.38
N GLY A 69 -16.77 -20.05 -5.37
CA GLY A 69 -17.12 -18.78 -6.01
C GLY A 69 -17.85 -17.79 -5.09
N GLU A 70 -18.65 -18.26 -4.14
CA GLU A 70 -19.38 -17.38 -3.22
C GLU A 70 -18.41 -16.71 -2.23
N LYS A 71 -17.47 -17.49 -1.68
CA LYS A 71 -16.38 -16.98 -0.84
C LYS A 71 -15.43 -16.07 -1.63
N THR A 72 -15.19 -16.39 -2.90
CA THR A 72 -14.42 -15.52 -3.79
C THR A 72 -15.05 -14.13 -3.92
N LEU A 73 -16.34 -14.07 -4.25
CA LEU A 73 -17.05 -12.79 -4.40
C LEU A 73 -17.08 -12.00 -3.08
N SER A 74 -17.38 -12.68 -1.97
CA SER A 74 -17.40 -12.07 -0.63
C SER A 74 -16.03 -11.50 -0.24
N ALA A 75 -14.93 -12.17 -0.60
CA ALA A 75 -13.57 -11.70 -0.35
C ALA A 75 -13.23 -10.47 -1.20
N ILE A 76 -13.66 -10.41 -2.46
CA ILE A 76 -13.48 -9.25 -3.34
C ILE A 76 -14.21 -8.03 -2.78
N ASP A 77 -15.47 -8.20 -2.35
CA ASP A 77 -16.26 -7.12 -1.72
C ASP A 77 -15.57 -6.60 -0.45
N SER A 78 -15.06 -7.52 0.38
CA SER A 78 -14.32 -7.18 1.59
C SER A 78 -13.03 -6.41 1.27
N LEU A 79 -12.28 -6.81 0.24
CA LEU A 79 -11.07 -6.11 -0.19
C LEU A 79 -11.37 -4.69 -0.63
N ALA A 80 -12.42 -4.50 -1.45
CA ALA A 80 -12.86 -3.18 -1.90
C ALA A 80 -13.27 -2.28 -0.72
N ALA A 81 -14.09 -2.81 0.21
CA ALA A 81 -14.53 -2.09 1.40
C ALA A 81 -13.36 -1.69 2.33
N ASN A 82 -12.27 -2.46 2.35
CA ASN A 82 -11.08 -2.20 3.17
C ASN A 82 -9.98 -1.38 2.45
N GLY A 83 -10.31 -0.82 1.28
CA GLY A 83 -9.41 0.06 0.53
C GLY A 83 -8.24 -0.65 -0.14
N ALA A 84 -8.37 -1.95 -0.43
CA ALA A 84 -7.42 -2.62 -1.31
C ALA A 84 -7.43 -1.96 -2.70
N LYS A 85 -6.25 -1.75 -3.29
CA LYS A 85 -6.11 -1.11 -4.59
C LYS A 85 -6.20 -2.10 -5.75
N GLY A 86 -6.24 -3.40 -5.45
CA GLY A 86 -6.40 -4.46 -6.45
C GLY A 86 -6.33 -5.85 -5.81
N PHE A 87 -6.52 -6.86 -6.64
CA PHE A 87 -6.38 -8.26 -6.25
C PHE A 87 -5.89 -9.12 -7.42
N VAL A 88 -5.29 -10.26 -7.06
CA VAL A 88 -4.98 -11.38 -7.95
C VAL A 88 -5.84 -12.57 -7.50
N ILE A 89 -6.33 -13.35 -8.45
CA ILE A 89 -7.10 -14.56 -8.16
C ILE A 89 -6.57 -15.73 -8.96
N CYS A 90 -6.37 -16.86 -8.28
CA CYS A 90 -6.02 -18.14 -8.86
C CYS A 90 -7.10 -19.18 -8.44
N PRO A 91 -8.18 -19.31 -9.23
CA PRO A 91 -9.35 -20.11 -8.89
C PRO A 91 -9.17 -21.62 -9.10
#